data_AF-A0A3D4PB73-F1
#
_entry.id   AF-A0A3D4PB73-F1
#
_cell.length_a   1.000
_cell.length_b   1.000
_cell.length_c   1.000
_cell.angle_alpha   90.00
_cell.angle_beta   90.00
_cell.angle_gamma   90.00
#
_symmetry.space_group_name_H-M   'P 1'
#
loop_
_entity.id
_entity.type
_entity.pdbx_description
1 polymer ?
#
loop_
_entity_poly.entity_id
_entity_poly.type
_entity_poly.pdbx_seq_one_letter_code
_entity_poly.pdbx_strand_id
1 'polypeptide(L)'
;MKQLEFAIRQYQETSPIRSGFDENSNSRLTVWYEEDLAPVLEDYSRRPRFRSYASWPITELQAGAKTELRSLIDQVDQYLVDCAQSVLEIFQVPSVYDALCSEHPPTQQVASGTWSSDDDSETVNEKDTLLCNPIEDHRMYLNYFASRPWEDLVNIQDYFGTQPKVSSVENGIAICWADTIVS
;
A
#
# COMPACT_ATOMS: atom_id res chain seq x y z
N MET A 1 -11.97 -28.95 5.90
CA MET A 1 -10.51 -28.84 6.05
C MET A 1 -9.79 -29.33 4.81
N LYS A 2 -10.03 -30.56 4.33
CA LYS A 2 -9.36 -31.13 3.13
C LYS A 2 -9.40 -30.25 1.87
N GLN A 3 -10.52 -29.57 1.58
CA GLN A 3 -10.62 -28.69 0.40
C GLN A 3 -9.82 -27.38 0.55
N LEU A 4 -9.75 -26.79 1.76
CA LEU A 4 -8.93 -25.60 1.99
C LEU A 4 -7.44 -25.94 1.90
N GLU A 5 -7.02 -27.07 2.48
CA GLU A 5 -5.64 -27.56 2.36
C GLU A 5 -5.27 -27.85 0.91
N PHE A 6 -6.21 -28.38 0.12
CA PHE A 6 -6.04 -28.59 -1.31
C PHE A 6 -5.89 -27.25 -2.07
N ALA A 7 -6.78 -26.29 -1.85
CA ALA A 7 -6.70 -24.97 -2.45
C ALA A 7 -5.39 -24.24 -2.09
N ILE A 8 -4.94 -24.32 -0.83
CA ILE A 8 -3.66 -23.76 -0.39
C ILE A 8 -2.48 -24.42 -1.13
N ARG A 9 -2.51 -25.75 -1.27
CA ARG A 9 -1.47 -26.46 -1.99
C ARG A 9 -1.44 -26.11 -3.47
N GLN A 10 -2.60 -26.02 -4.12
CA GLN A 10 -2.70 -25.62 -5.53
C GLN A 10 -2.20 -24.20 -5.74
N TYR A 11 -2.52 -23.26 -4.84
CA TYR A 11 -1.97 -21.90 -4.88
C TYR A 11 -0.44 -21.88 -4.84
N GLN A 12 0.18 -22.70 -3.99
CA GLN A 12 1.64 -22.79 -3.90
C GLN A 12 2.30 -23.32 -5.19
N GLU A 13 1.55 -24.05 -6.01
CA GLU A 13 1.98 -24.60 -7.30
C GLU A 13 1.68 -23.64 -8.49
N THR A 14 0.75 -22.70 -8.32
CA THR A 14 0.33 -21.70 -9.33
C THR A 14 0.85 -20.28 -9.04
N SER A 15 1.42 -20.03 -7.87
CA SER A 15 1.85 -18.70 -7.44
C SER A 15 2.92 -18.09 -8.38
N PRO A 16 2.76 -16.81 -8.81
CA PRO A 16 3.68 -16.12 -9.72
C PRO A 16 5.12 -16.04 -9.19
N ILE A 17 5.29 -16.11 -7.86
CA ILE A 17 6.60 -16.10 -7.20
C ILE A 17 7.44 -17.32 -7.63
N ARG A 18 6.79 -18.42 -8.03
CA ARG A 18 7.45 -19.65 -8.49
C ARG A 18 7.39 -19.86 -10.00
N SER A 19 6.32 -19.44 -10.67
CA SER A 19 6.10 -19.68 -12.10
C SER A 19 6.50 -18.52 -13.01
N GLY A 20 6.80 -17.34 -12.47
CA GLY A 20 6.95 -16.12 -13.25
C GLY A 20 5.60 -15.54 -13.65
N PHE A 21 5.57 -14.25 -14.03
CA PHE A 21 4.37 -13.61 -14.56
C PHE A 21 4.26 -13.85 -16.06
N ASP A 22 3.88 -15.06 -16.45
CA ASP A 22 3.47 -15.35 -17.84
C ASP A 22 1.93 -15.38 -17.97
N GLU A 23 1.45 -15.23 -19.20
CA GLU A 23 0.01 -15.20 -19.52
C GLU A 23 -0.71 -16.51 -19.10
N ASN A 24 0.05 -17.61 -19.06
CA ASN A 24 -0.41 -18.92 -18.59
C ASN A 24 -0.60 -18.96 -17.06
N SER A 25 0.25 -18.27 -16.29
CA SER A 25 0.15 -18.18 -14.83
C SER A 25 -1.10 -17.43 -14.41
N ASN A 26 -1.46 -16.34 -15.10
CA ASN A 26 -2.73 -15.64 -14.84
C ASN A 26 -3.94 -16.56 -15.09
N SER A 27 -3.94 -17.29 -16.21
CA SER A 27 -5.02 -18.23 -16.54
C SER A 27 -5.16 -19.33 -15.48
N ARG A 28 -4.04 -19.89 -15.00
CA ARG A 28 -4.02 -20.90 -13.93
C ARG A 28 -4.48 -20.34 -12.58
N LEU A 29 -4.16 -19.09 -12.28
CA LEU A 29 -4.65 -18.42 -11.07
C LEU A 29 -6.15 -18.17 -11.12
N THR A 30 -6.70 -17.80 -12.28
CA THR A 30 -8.15 -17.67 -12.46
C THR A 30 -8.85 -19.00 -12.21
N VAL A 31 -8.36 -20.10 -12.79
CA VAL A 31 -8.93 -21.44 -12.57
C VAL A 31 -8.85 -21.83 -11.10
N TRP A 32 -7.69 -21.64 -10.45
CA TRP A 32 -7.54 -21.89 -9.02
C TRP A 32 -8.54 -21.07 -8.18
N TYR A 33 -8.72 -19.80 -8.51
CA TYR A 33 -9.67 -18.94 -7.81
C TYR A 33 -11.11 -19.44 -7.96
N GLU A 34 -11.54 -19.75 -9.18
CA GLU A 34 -12.92 -20.15 -9.48
C GLU A 34 -13.25 -21.58 -9.02
N GLU A 35 -12.34 -22.54 -9.25
CA GLU A 35 -12.62 -23.96 -9.03
C GLU A 35 -12.19 -24.44 -7.63
N ASP A 36 -11.11 -23.90 -7.07
CA ASP A 36 -10.56 -24.38 -5.80
C ASP A 36 -10.92 -23.47 -4.63
N LEU A 37 -10.76 -22.15 -4.78
CA LEU A 37 -10.93 -21.20 -3.69
C LEU A 37 -12.39 -20.75 -3.49
N ALA A 38 -13.08 -20.36 -4.56
CA ALA A 38 -14.43 -19.81 -4.47
C ALA A 38 -15.44 -20.76 -3.79
N PRO A 39 -15.47 -22.07 -4.08
CA PRO A 39 -16.37 -23.00 -3.39
C PRO A 39 -16.07 -23.12 -1.89
N VAL A 40 -14.78 -23.08 -1.53
CA VAL A 40 -14.35 -23.07 -0.13
C VAL A 40 -14.83 -21.80 0.56
N LEU A 41 -14.65 -20.63 -0.07
CA LEU A 41 -15.13 -19.36 0.47
C LEU A 41 -16.66 -19.34 0.61
N GLU A 42 -17.40 -19.90 -0.33
CA GLU A 42 -18.86 -20.01 -0.24
C GLU A 42 -19.27 -20.84 1.00
N ASP A 43 -18.63 -21.98 1.23
CA ASP A 43 -18.89 -22.83 2.39
C ASP A 43 -18.49 -22.18 3.72
N TYR A 44 -17.38 -21.45 3.75
CA TYR A 44 -16.97 -20.70 4.93
C TYR A 44 -17.87 -19.48 5.16
N SER A 45 -18.34 -18.81 4.10
CA SER A 45 -19.23 -17.65 4.19
C SER A 45 -20.53 -17.99 4.92
N ARG A 46 -20.99 -19.25 4.90
CA ARG A 46 -22.18 -19.70 5.64
C ARG A 46 -21.95 -19.81 7.15
N ARG A 47 -20.70 -19.82 7.61
CA ARG A 47 -20.35 -20.04 9.01
C ARG A 47 -20.37 -18.71 9.79
N PRO A 48 -21.12 -18.61 10.89
CA PRO A 48 -21.20 -17.36 11.68
C PRO A 48 -19.84 -16.87 12.18
N ARG A 49 -18.95 -17.77 12.60
CA ARG A 49 -17.59 -17.41 13.04
C ARG A 49 -16.78 -16.77 11.91
N PHE A 50 -16.83 -17.35 10.71
CA PHE A 50 -16.11 -16.79 9.57
C PHE A 50 -16.66 -15.41 9.20
N ARG A 51 -17.98 -15.24 9.17
CA ARG A 51 -18.61 -13.92 8.96
C ARG A 51 -18.13 -12.90 9.99
N SER A 52 -18.10 -13.27 11.26
CA SER A 52 -17.62 -12.40 12.34
C SER A 52 -16.16 -11.98 12.16
N TYR A 53 -15.29 -12.88 11.68
CA TYR A 53 -13.90 -12.53 11.42
C TYR A 53 -13.73 -11.71 10.13
N ALA A 54 -14.48 -12.04 9.08
CA ALA A 54 -14.45 -11.33 7.81
C ALA A 54 -15.02 -9.92 7.94
N SER A 55 -16.03 -9.71 8.78
CA SER A 55 -16.60 -8.38 9.02
C SER A 55 -15.77 -7.54 9.99
N TRP A 56 -14.83 -8.14 10.74
CA TRP A 56 -14.07 -7.45 11.77
C TRP A 56 -13.34 -6.20 11.28
N PRO A 57 -12.61 -6.21 10.13
CA PRO A 57 -11.95 -4.99 9.64
C PRO A 57 -12.96 -3.89 9.30
N ILE A 58 -14.12 -4.28 8.78
CA ILE A 58 -15.21 -3.35 8.46
C ILE A 58 -15.78 -2.74 9.74
N THR A 59 -16.03 -3.55 10.76
CA THR A 59 -16.64 -3.07 12.01
C THR A 59 -15.65 -2.25 12.85
N GLU A 60 -14.38 -2.63 12.85
CA GLU A 60 -13.38 -2.06 13.75
C GLU A 60 -12.52 -0.96 13.14
N LEU A 61 -12.27 -0.98 11.83
CA LEU A 61 -11.27 -0.10 11.20
C LEU A 61 -11.85 0.88 10.17
N GLN A 62 -13.13 0.75 9.80
CA GLN A 62 -13.75 1.61 8.81
C GLN A 62 -13.73 3.06 9.23
N ALA A 63 -13.41 3.96 8.30
CA ALA A 63 -13.51 5.39 8.51
C ALA A 63 -14.89 5.76 9.13
N GLY A 64 -14.85 6.44 10.28
CA GLY A 64 -16.04 6.81 11.05
C GLY A 64 -16.56 5.75 12.03
N ALA A 65 -15.94 4.57 12.11
CA ALA A 65 -16.24 3.59 13.14
C ALA A 65 -15.93 4.15 14.55
N LYS A 66 -16.85 3.96 15.50
CA LYS A 66 -16.72 4.44 16.88
C LYS A 66 -16.07 3.38 17.77
N THR A 67 -14.93 2.87 17.35
CA THR A 67 -14.18 1.83 18.05
C THR A 67 -12.85 2.38 18.56
N GLU A 68 -12.29 1.74 19.58
CA GLU A 68 -10.98 2.13 20.11
C GLU A 68 -9.88 1.94 19.07
N LEU A 69 -9.97 0.87 18.26
CA LEU A 69 -9.00 0.58 17.20
C LEU A 69 -9.02 1.62 16.10
N ARG A 70 -10.20 2.07 15.66
CA ARG A 70 -10.30 3.17 14.70
C ARG A 70 -9.76 4.47 15.28
N SER A 71 -10.07 4.78 16.53
CA SER A 71 -9.54 5.97 17.20
C SER A 71 -8.01 5.96 17.28
N LEU A 72 -7.37 4.79 17.45
CA LEU A 72 -5.91 4.67 17.41
C LEU A 72 -5.36 4.96 16.01
N ILE A 73 -6.02 4.49 14.95
CA ILE A 73 -5.62 4.79 13.56
C ILE A 73 -5.73 6.28 13.30
N ASP A 74 -6.84 6.92 13.69
CA ASP A 74 -7.04 8.36 13.54
C ASP A 74 -5.98 9.17 14.31
N GLN A 75 -5.59 8.69 15.50
CA GLN A 75 -4.52 9.31 16.28
C GLN A 75 -3.16 9.16 15.58
N VAL A 76 -2.83 7.99 15.05
CA VAL A 76 -1.58 7.78 14.29
C VAL A 76 -1.54 8.66 13.05
N ASP A 77 -2.65 8.74 12.32
CA ASP A 77 -2.82 9.62 11.17
C ASP A 77 -2.51 11.08 11.53
N GLN A 78 -3.13 11.59 12.60
CA GLN A 78 -2.87 12.94 13.09
C GLN A 78 -1.41 13.11 13.53
N TYR A 79 -0.83 12.15 14.26
CA TYR A 79 0.55 12.24 14.73
C TYR A 79 1.57 12.23 13.59
N LEU A 80 1.30 11.55 12.49
CA LEU A 80 2.17 11.61 11.30
C LEU A 80 2.19 13.02 10.71
N VAL A 81 1.03 13.66 10.61
CA VAL A 81 0.89 15.04 10.13
C VAL A 81 1.57 16.00 11.11
N ASP A 82 1.28 15.90 12.40
CA ASP A 82 1.84 16.78 13.44
C ASP A 82 3.37 16.66 13.53
N CYS A 83 3.89 15.44 13.42
CA CYS A 83 5.33 15.20 13.41
C CYS A 83 5.98 15.85 12.18
N ALA A 84 5.40 15.67 10.99
CA ALA A 84 5.91 16.29 9.77
C ALA A 84 5.91 17.84 9.88
N GLN A 85 4.84 18.42 10.41
CA GLN A 85 4.74 19.87 10.66
C GLN A 85 5.78 20.35 11.67
N SER A 86 5.94 19.64 12.79
CA SER A 86 6.92 19.99 13.84
C SER A 86 8.34 19.98 13.29
N VAL A 87 8.69 19.01 12.43
CA VAL A 87 10.00 18.98 11.78
C VAL A 87 10.14 20.13 10.77
N LEU A 88 9.09 20.44 10.00
CA LEU A 88 9.11 21.61 9.09
C LEU A 88 9.31 22.93 9.83
N GLU A 89 8.76 23.09 11.03
CA GLU A 89 9.01 24.27 11.88
C GLU A 89 10.48 24.39 12.27
N ILE A 90 11.16 23.27 12.57
CA ILE A 90 12.61 23.26 12.83
C ILE A 90 13.39 23.72 11.59
N PHE A 91 12.98 23.30 10.39
CA PHE A 91 13.59 23.74 9.13
C PHE A 91 13.41 25.24 8.85
N GLN A 92 12.41 25.90 9.46
CA GLN A 92 12.23 27.35 9.32
C GLN A 92 13.24 28.17 10.13
N VAL A 93 13.95 27.54 11.08
CA VAL A 93 14.99 28.20 11.87
C VAL A 93 16.28 28.29 11.03
N PRO A 94 16.70 29.48 10.58
CA PRO A 94 17.79 29.62 9.61
C PRO A 94 19.10 28.99 10.07
N SER A 95 19.46 29.14 11.35
CA SER A 95 20.69 28.57 11.90
C SER A 95 20.72 27.04 11.89
N VAL A 96 19.56 26.39 12.03
CA VAL A 96 19.46 24.93 11.97
C VAL A 96 19.51 24.47 10.52
N TYR A 97 18.79 25.16 9.64
CA TYR A 97 18.83 24.88 8.20
C TYR A 97 20.23 24.99 7.62
N ASP A 98 20.94 26.08 7.92
CA ASP A 98 22.31 26.31 7.47
C ASP A 98 23.27 25.23 7.99
N ALA A 99 23.11 24.81 9.26
CA ALA A 99 23.89 23.72 9.83
C ALA A 99 23.63 22.38 9.14
N LEU A 100 22.36 22.04 8.89
CA LEU A 100 21.97 20.81 8.18
C LEU A 100 22.50 20.79 6.74
N CYS A 101 22.41 21.91 6.02
CA CYS A 101 22.98 22.04 4.68
C CYS A 101 24.51 21.94 4.68
N SER A 102 25.18 22.41 5.75
CA SER A 102 26.62 22.29 5.90
C SER A 102 27.07 20.86 6.20
N GLU A 103 26.31 20.10 6.98
CA GLU A 103 26.62 18.70 7.31
C GLU A 103 26.24 17.73 6.18
N HIS A 104 25.21 18.07 5.42
CA HIS A 104 24.69 17.25 4.32
C HIS A 104 24.62 18.05 3.00
N PRO A 105 25.78 18.44 2.44
CA PRO A 105 25.81 19.21 1.21
C PRO A 105 25.26 18.40 0.02
N PRO A 106 24.73 19.07 -1.02
CA PRO A 106 24.27 18.41 -2.23
C PRO A 106 25.38 17.57 -2.87
N THR A 107 25.04 16.36 -3.31
CA THR A 107 25.96 15.45 -4.00
C THR A 107 25.50 15.21 -5.42
N GLN A 108 26.46 15.16 -6.34
CA GLN A 108 26.20 14.72 -7.71
C GLN A 108 26.18 13.19 -7.73
N GLN A 109 25.08 12.62 -8.19
CA GLN A 109 24.95 11.19 -8.42
C GLN A 109 24.84 10.93 -9.93
N VAL A 110 25.59 9.96 -10.43
CA VAL A 110 25.48 9.50 -11.81
C VAL A 110 24.22 8.64 -11.91
N ALA A 111 23.21 9.14 -12.63
CA ALA A 111 21.87 8.54 -12.72
C ALA A 111 21.82 7.32 -13.65
N SER A 112 22.76 7.22 -14.59
CA SER A 112 22.90 6.08 -15.49
C SER A 112 24.33 6.00 -16.01
N GLY A 113 24.93 4.80 -15.94
CA GLY A 113 26.25 4.53 -16.50
C GLY A 113 26.23 3.22 -17.26
N THR A 114 26.30 3.27 -18.59
CA THR A 114 26.70 2.11 -19.38
C THR A 114 28.20 1.93 -19.21
N TRP A 115 28.62 0.93 -18.44
CA TRP A 115 30.03 0.53 -18.38
C TRP A 115 30.43 -0.03 -19.75
N SER A 116 31.08 0.79 -20.57
CA SER A 116 31.77 0.33 -21.77
C SER A 116 33.23 0.11 -21.42
N SER A 117 33.66 -1.15 -21.37
CA SER A 117 35.04 -1.53 -21.11
C SER A 117 35.78 -1.64 -22.44
N ASP A 118 35.98 -0.53 -23.15
CA ASP A 118 36.86 -0.47 -24.32
C ASP A 118 37.72 0.80 -24.26
N ASP A 119 39.03 0.59 -24.09
CA ASP A 119 40.20 1.44 -24.41
C ASP A 119 40.20 2.96 -24.09
N ASP A 120 41.05 3.32 -23.12
CA ASP A 120 41.91 4.52 -23.03
C ASP A 120 41.36 5.90 -23.47
N SER A 121 40.16 6.27 -23.02
CA SER A 121 39.88 7.67 -22.67
C SER A 121 38.67 7.79 -21.74
N GLU A 122 38.91 8.14 -20.47
CA GLU A 122 37.85 8.48 -19.51
C GLU A 122 37.21 9.82 -19.91
N THR A 123 36.19 9.75 -20.76
CA THR A 123 35.23 10.85 -20.94
C THR A 123 33.89 10.40 -20.37
N VAL A 124 33.65 10.75 -19.11
CA VAL A 124 32.33 10.60 -18.48
C VAL A 124 31.38 11.51 -19.25
N ASN A 125 30.40 10.93 -19.95
CA ASN A 125 29.34 11.70 -20.59
C ASN A 125 28.56 12.46 -19.50
N GLU A 126 28.73 13.79 -19.45
CA GLU A 126 28.07 14.76 -18.54
C GLU A 126 26.53 14.73 -18.54
N LYS A 127 25.87 13.86 -19.31
CA LYS A 127 24.44 13.98 -19.62
C LYS A 127 23.47 13.42 -18.58
N ASP A 128 23.92 12.61 -17.63
CA ASP A 128 23.04 11.99 -16.63
C ASP A 128 23.57 12.18 -15.19
N THR A 129 23.96 13.39 -14.82
CA THR A 129 24.27 13.71 -13.40
C THR A 129 23.05 14.34 -12.74
N LEU A 130 22.45 13.64 -11.76
CA LEU A 130 21.40 14.21 -10.91
C LEU A 130 22.04 14.87 -9.69
N LEU A 131 21.63 16.10 -9.41
CA LEU A 131 21.98 16.77 -8.16
C LEU A 131 21.01 16.29 -7.08
N CYS A 132 21.48 15.47 -6.15
CA CYS A 132 20.71 15.07 -4.98
C CYS A 132 20.99 16.06 -3.86
N ASN A 133 19.95 16.78 -3.42
CA ASN A 133 20.01 17.63 -2.24
C ASN A 133 19.17 16.96 -1.14
N PRO A 134 19.81 16.18 -0.23
CA PRO A 134 19.07 15.41 0.74
C PRO A 134 18.19 16.30 1.62
N ILE A 135 18.65 17.50 1.99
CA ILE A 135 17.87 18.40 2.86
C ILE A 135 16.60 18.89 2.17
N GLU A 136 16.68 19.27 0.88
CA GLU A 136 15.49 19.67 0.11
C GLU A 136 14.58 18.48 -0.21
N ASP A 137 15.14 17.29 -0.47
CA ASP A 137 14.36 16.06 -0.68
C ASP A 137 13.56 15.72 0.58
N HIS A 138 14.19 15.74 1.77
CA HIS A 138 13.50 15.52 3.04
C HIS A 138 12.43 16.58 3.29
N ARG A 139 12.72 17.85 2.99
CA ARG A 139 11.73 18.93 3.10
C ARG A 139 10.54 18.71 2.17
N MET A 140 10.76 18.23 0.95
CA MET A 140 9.69 17.87 0.02
C MET A 140 8.81 16.75 0.60
N TYR A 141 9.41 15.67 1.11
CA TYR A 141 8.66 14.59 1.74
C TYR A 141 7.89 15.04 2.97
N LEU A 142 8.50 15.86 3.84
CA LEU A 142 7.82 16.39 5.01
C LEU A 142 6.61 17.26 4.63
N ASN A 143 6.72 18.09 3.57
CA ASN A 143 5.56 18.83 3.06
C ASN A 143 4.49 17.90 2.50
N TYR A 144 4.89 16.83 1.81
CA TYR A 144 3.96 15.80 1.36
C TYR A 144 3.21 15.19 2.56
N PHE A 145 3.89 14.69 3.59
CA PHE A 145 3.24 14.13 4.79
C PHE A 145 2.36 15.15 5.52
N ALA A 146 2.83 16.39 5.68
CA ALA A 146 2.08 17.47 6.35
C ALA A 146 0.79 17.85 5.61
N SER A 147 0.72 17.60 4.29
CA SER A 147 -0.48 17.84 3.48
C SER A 147 -1.54 16.74 3.59
N ARG A 148 -1.22 15.61 4.26
CA ARG A 148 -2.07 14.43 4.40
C ARG A 148 -2.68 13.97 3.05
N PRO A 149 -1.86 13.51 2.09
CA PRO A 149 -2.27 13.19 0.72
C PRO A 149 -3.01 11.86 0.59
N TRP A 150 -3.01 11.04 1.64
CA TRP A 150 -3.80 9.81 1.71
C TRP A 150 -5.21 10.10 2.24
N GLU A 151 -6.20 9.34 1.80
CA GLU A 151 -7.57 9.46 2.31
C GLU A 151 -7.68 8.84 3.71
N ASP A 152 -7.14 7.64 3.89
CA ASP A 152 -7.13 6.87 5.13
C ASP A 152 -5.86 6.01 5.22
N LEU A 153 -5.37 5.77 6.44
CA LEU A 153 -4.25 4.85 6.69
C LEU A 153 -4.66 3.37 6.56
N VAL A 154 -5.95 3.09 6.71
CA VAL A 154 -6.50 1.74 6.50
C VAL A 154 -7.59 1.81 5.45
N ASN A 155 -7.32 1.27 4.28
CA ASN A 155 -8.34 1.08 3.26
C ASN A 155 -8.92 -0.33 3.35
N ILE A 156 -10.17 -0.45 3.79
CA ILE A 156 -10.88 -1.73 3.81
C ILE A 156 -11.01 -2.33 2.41
N GLN A 157 -11.04 -1.51 1.37
CA GLN A 157 -11.10 -1.98 -0.02
C GLN A 157 -9.84 -2.72 -0.43
N ASP A 158 -8.70 -2.51 0.25
CA ASP A 158 -7.49 -3.31 0.02
C ASP A 158 -7.70 -4.77 0.47
N TYR A 159 -8.60 -5.01 1.44
CA TYR A 159 -8.90 -6.36 1.92
C TYR A 159 -9.93 -7.10 1.07
N PHE A 160 -10.85 -6.37 0.42
CA PHE A 160 -12.00 -6.98 -0.25
C PHE A 160 -12.15 -6.61 -1.74
N GLY A 161 -11.18 -5.87 -2.30
CA GLY A 161 -11.30 -5.23 -3.61
C GLY A 161 -12.38 -4.13 -3.59
N THR A 162 -12.60 -3.46 -4.73
CA THR A 162 -13.75 -2.58 -4.95
C THR A 162 -15.05 -3.36 -4.84
N GLN A 163 -15.53 -3.59 -3.62
CA GLN A 163 -16.88 -4.06 -3.37
C GLN A 163 -17.84 -2.88 -3.52
N PRO A 164 -19.05 -3.13 -4.05
CA PRO A 164 -20.10 -2.11 -4.08
C PRO A 164 -20.33 -1.57 -2.66
N LYS A 165 -20.56 -0.25 -2.55
CA LYS A 165 -20.77 0.46 -1.29
C LYS A 165 -21.70 -0.34 -0.38
N VAL A 166 -21.23 -0.67 0.82
CA VAL A 166 -22.07 -1.28 1.86
C VAL A 166 -23.17 -0.28 2.20
N SER A 167 -24.40 -0.64 1.86
CA SER A 167 -25.57 0.22 2.00
C SER A 167 -26.17 0.19 3.39
N SER A 168 -26.07 -0.94 4.10
CA SER A 168 -26.50 -1.08 5.49
C SER A 168 -25.84 -2.29 6.14
N VAL A 169 -25.83 -2.32 7.48
CA VAL A 169 -25.45 -3.50 8.26
C VAL A 169 -26.66 -3.92 9.07
N GLU A 170 -27.23 -5.09 8.77
CA GLU A 170 -28.34 -5.68 9.54
C GLU A 170 -27.89 -7.00 10.18
N ASN A 171 -28.06 -7.14 11.50
CA ASN A 171 -27.68 -8.35 12.25
C ASN A 171 -26.21 -8.77 12.05
N GLY A 172 -25.29 -7.81 11.88
CA GLY A 172 -23.87 -8.07 11.60
C GLY A 172 -23.58 -8.57 10.18
N ILE A 173 -24.57 -8.48 9.29
CA ILE A 173 -24.43 -8.77 7.86
C ILE A 173 -24.35 -7.43 7.13
N ALA A 174 -23.22 -7.17 6.49
CA ALA A 174 -23.11 -6.08 5.51
C ALA A 174 -23.98 -6.43 4.30
N ILE A 175 -25.03 -5.64 4.09
CA ILE A 175 -25.90 -5.72 2.92
C ILE A 175 -25.34 -4.72 1.91
N CYS A 176 -24.88 -5.23 0.78
CA CYS A 176 -24.48 -4.42 -0.37
C CYS A 176 -25.58 -4.54 -1.42
N TRP A 177 -26.37 -3.48 -1.64
CA TRP A 177 -27.17 -3.39 -2.84
C TRP A 177 -26.19 -3.20 -4.01
N ALA A 178 -26.18 -4.15 -4.93
CA ALA A 178 -25.50 -3.95 -6.20
C ALA A 178 -26.21 -2.80 -6.91
N ASP A 179 -25.58 -1.62 -6.95
CA ASP A 179 -25.99 -0.59 -7.90
C ASP A 179 -25.93 -1.25 -9.27
N THR A 180 -27.10 -1.37 -9.86
CA THR A 180 -27.30 -1.99 -11.16
C THR A 180 -26.44 -1.20 -12.13
N ILE A 181 -25.45 -1.85 -12.75
CA ILE A 181 -24.77 -1.31 -13.93
C ILE A 181 -25.87 -1.16 -15.00
N VAL A 182 -26.44 0.04 -15.09
CA VAL A 182 -27.27 0.44 -16.21
C VAL A 182 -26.31 1.10 -17.20
N SER A 183 -25.88 0.27 -18.16
CA SER A 183 -25.37 0.55 -19.51
C SER A 183 -24.58 1.84 -19.74
#